data_AF-A0AA95L9Y5-F1
#
_entry.id   AF-A0AA95L9Y5-F1
#
_cell.length_a   1.000
_cell.length_b   1.000
_cell.length_c   1.000
_cell.angle_alpha   90.00
_cell.angle_beta   90.00
_cell.angle_gamma   90.00
#
_symmetry.space_group_name_H-M   'P 1'
#
loop_
_entity.id
_entity.type
_entity.pdbx_description
1 polymer ?
#
loop_
_entity_poly.entity_id
_entity_poly.type
_entity_poly.pdbx_seq_one_letter_code
_entity_poly.pdbx_strand_id
1 'polypeptide(L)' 'MKDKKKLQKTREEFSVEFGDVNGIKLYEILQARDNNKKTSKKEK' A
#
# COMPACT_ATOMS: atom_id res chain seq x y z
N MET A 1 -10.04 7.89 -13.37
CA MET A 1 -11.08 7.42 -12.42
C MET A 1 -10.98 5.93 -12.08
N LYS A 2 -10.30 5.09 -12.89
CA LYS A 2 -10.23 3.63 -12.69
C LYS A 2 -9.20 3.20 -11.62
N ASP A 3 -8.16 4.00 -11.41
CA ASP A 3 -7.00 3.63 -10.60
C ASP A 3 -7.28 3.62 -9.09
N LYS A 4 -8.15 4.52 -8.63
CA LYS A 4 -8.54 4.61 -7.21
C LYS A 4 -9.33 3.37 -6.75
N LYS A 5 -10.21 2.83 -7.61
CA LYS A 5 -10.97 1.60 -7.33
C LYS A 5 -10.05 0.37 -7.27
N LYS A 6 -9.06 0.30 -8.15
CA LYS A 6 -8.10 -0.81 -8.16
C LYS A 6 -7.24 -0.84 -6.88
N LEU A 7 -6.81 0.34 -6.42
CA LEU A 7 -6.04 0.47 -5.19
C LEU A 7 -6.84 0.08 -3.94
N GLN A 8 -8.13 0.44 -3.88
CA GLN A 8 -9.02 0.02 -2.79
C GLN A 8 -9.17 -1.51 -2.75
N LYS A 9 -9.47 -2.13 -3.89
CA LYS A 9 -9.57 -3.59 -4.00
C LYS A 9 -8.32 -4.32 -3.52
N THR A 10 -7.14 -3.81 -3.86
CA THR A 10 -5.86 -4.40 -3.46
C THR A 10 -5.61 -4.29 -1.94
N ARG A 11 -6.07 -3.21 -1.29
CA ARG A 11 -5.98 -3.04 0.17
C ARG A 11 -6.88 -4.02 0.93
N GLU A 12 -8.09 -4.21 0.42
CA GLU A 12 -9.07 -5.13 0.98
C GLU A 12 -8.60 -6.57 0.85
N GLU A 13 -8.11 -6.97 -0.33
CA GLU A 13 -7.51 -8.29 -0.56
C GLU A 13 -6.33 -8.55 0.38
N PHE A 14 -5.41 -7.58 0.53
CA PHE A 14 -4.31 -7.69 1.49
C PHE A 14 -4.80 -7.90 2.92
N SER A 15 -5.83 -7.17 3.37
CA SER A 15 -6.35 -7.30 4.73
C SER A 15 -6.97 -8.67 4.99
N VAL A 16 -7.67 -9.22 4.00
CA VAL A 16 -8.29 -10.55 4.08
C VAL A 16 -7.23 -11.65 4.09
N GLU A 17 -6.24 -11.59 3.21
CA GLU A 17 -5.14 -12.56 3.15
C GLU A 17 -4.28 -12.55 4.42
N PHE A 18 -4.04 -11.36 4.97
CA PHE A 18 -3.25 -11.19 6.19
C PHE A 18 -4.02 -11.59 7.46
N GLY A 19 -5.35 -11.75 7.38
CA GLY A 19 -6.20 -12.15 8.50
C GLY A 19 -6.22 -11.14 9.66
N ASP A 20 -5.90 -9.87 9.37
CA ASP A 20 -5.82 -8.79 10.37
C ASP A 20 -6.81 -7.68 10.02
N VAL A 21 -7.56 -7.25 11.03
CA VAL A 21 -8.50 -6.11 10.94
C VAL A 21 -7.79 -4.79 10.59
N ASN A 22 -6.49 -4.70 10.89
CA ASN A 22 -5.64 -3.56 10.58
C ASN A 22 -4.86 -3.72 9.27
N GLY A 23 -5.08 -4.78 8.49
CA GLY A 23 -4.31 -5.08 7.29
C GLY A 23 -4.27 -3.95 6.27
N ILE A 24 -5.38 -3.22 6.08
CA ILE A 24 -5.42 -2.02 5.22
C ILE A 24 -4.36 -0.99 5.64
N LYS A 25 -4.26 -0.70 6.94
CA LYS A 25 -3.31 0.29 7.47
C LYS A 25 -1.87 -0.19 7.32
N LEU A 26 -1.62 -1.49 7.50
CA LEU A 26 -0.31 -2.09 7.26
C LEU A 26 0.10 -1.97 5.79
N TYR A 27 -0.82 -2.23 4.85
CA TYR A 27 -0.58 -2.04 3.41
C TYR A 27 -0.25 -0.59 3.05
N GLU A 28 -0.91 0.38 3.69
CA GLU A 28 -0.60 1.81 3.50
C GLU A 28 0.78 2.18 4.03
N ILE A 29 1.17 1.67 5.20
CA ILE A 29 2.50 1.90 5.77
C ILE A 29 3.59 1.31 4.86
N LEU A 30 3.36 0.11 4.31
CA LEU A 30 4.28 -0.53 3.36
C LEU A 30 4.43 0.32 2.09
N GLN A 31 3.32 0.75 1.48
CA GLN A 31 3.37 1.65 0.33
C GLN A 31 4.08 2.97 0.62
N ALA A 32 3.85 3.57 1.79
CA ALA A 32 4.53 4.80 2.19
C ALA A 32 6.05 4.60 2.32
N ARG A 33 6.49 3.47 2.88
CA ARG A 33 7.92 3.11 2.96
C ARG A 33 8.55 2.91 1.59
N ASP A 34 7.87 2.20 0.68
CA ASP A 34 8.37 2.00 -0.69
C ASP A 34 8.48 3.30 -1.47
N ASN A 35 7.50 4.20 -1.31
CA ASN A 35 7.54 5.51 -1.96
C ASN A 35 8.67 6.39 -1.40
N ASN A 36 8.92 6.37 -0.08
CA ASN A 36 10.03 7.11 0.53
C ASN A 36 11.40 6.55 0.09
N LYS A 37 11.53 5.23 -0.04
CA LYS A 37 12.76 4.61 -0.54
C LYS A 37 13.00 4.94 -2.03
N LYS A 38 11.94 5.10 -2.83
CA LYS A 38 12.02 5.51 -4.23
C LYS A 38 12.42 6.98 -4.39
N THR A 39 12.01 7.88 -3.49
CA THR A 39 12.44 9.28 -3.51
C THR A 39 13.91 9.44 -3.13
N SER A 40 14.40 8.67 -2.15
CA SER A 40 15.82 8.70 -1.76
C SER A 40 16.78 8.19 -2.85
N LYS A 41 16.30 7.33 -3.77
CA LYS A 41 17.12 6.82 -4.89
C LYS A 41 17.28 7.79 -6.05
N LYS A 42 16.60 8.94 -6.04
CA LYS A 42 16.63 9.94 -7.12
C LYS A 42 17.58 11.12 -6.85
N GLU A 43 18.24 11.14 -5.68
CA GLU A 43 19.19 12.18 -5.26
C GLU A 43 20.65 11.68 -5.18
N LYS A 44 21.07 10.73 -6.02
CA LYS A 44 22.48 10.33 -6.10
C LYS A 44 22.98 10.25 -7.52
#